data_AF-A0A2H1IH09-F1
#
_entry.id   AF-A0A2H1IH09-F1
#
_cell.length_a   1.000
_cell.length_b   1.000
_cell.length_c   1.000
_cell.angle_alpha   90.00
_cell.angle_beta   90.00
_cell.angle_gamma   90.00
#
_symmetry.space_group_name_H-M   'P 1'
#
loop_
_entity.id
_entity.type
_entity.pdbx_description
1 polymer ?
#
loop_
_entity_poly.entity_id
_entity_poly.type
_entity_poly.pdbx_seq_one_letter_code
_entity_poly.pdbx_strand_id
1 'polypeptide(L)'
;MTVIVAVCAIILAVAIVIGLIRVITAKDLGSRAVVSDLVYFCAVGMLTIIGIHVSSSIVLDVIFLASMVGILATIALSRILTRGHR
;
A
#
# COMPACT_ATOMS: atom_id res chain seq x y z
N MET A 1 8.15 22.63 4.54
CA MET A 1 8.12 21.27 3.95
C MET A 1 7.91 20.19 5.00
N THR A 2 8.63 20.21 6.12
CA THR A 2 8.51 19.24 7.22
C THR A 2 7.10 19.06 7.79
N VAL A 3 6.34 20.15 8.01
CA VAL A 3 4.97 20.06 8.54
C VAL A 3 4.03 19.28 7.60
N ILE A 4 4.13 19.53 6.29
CA ILE A 4 3.32 18.85 5.28
C ILE A 4 3.64 17.35 5.26
N VAL A 5 4.93 17.01 5.28
CA VAL A 5 5.39 15.62 5.30
C VAL A 5 4.91 14.90 6.56
N ALA A 6 4.95 15.55 7.73
CA ALA A 6 4.45 14.99 8.98
C ALA A 6 2.92 14.74 8.95
N VAL A 7 2.15 15.68 8.40
CA VAL A 7 0.70 15.52 8.24
C VAL A 7 0.38 14.36 7.28
N CYS A 8 1.06 14.27 6.14
CA CYS A 8 0.92 13.14 5.22
C CYS A 8 1.24 11.80 5.89
N ALA A 9 2.32 11.74 6.67
CA ALA A 9 2.70 10.55 7.42
C ALA A 9 1.62 10.11 8.41
N ILE A 10 1.02 11.06 9.14
CA ILE A 10 -0.07 10.76 10.08
C ILE A 10 -1.30 10.23 9.33
N ILE A 11 -1.69 10.86 8.22
CA ILE A 11 -2.85 10.42 7.43
C ILE A 11 -2.63 9.00 6.90
N LEU A 12 -1.44 8.71 6.35
CA LEU A 12 -1.10 7.38 5.86
C LEU A 12 -1.08 6.34 7.00
N ALA A 13 -0.50 6.68 8.15
CA ALA A 13 -0.49 5.80 9.32
C ALA A 13 -1.90 5.47 9.80
N VAL A 14 -2.79 6.47 9.87
CA VAL A 14 -4.20 6.28 10.23
C VAL A 14 -4.91 5.41 9.19
N ALA A 15 -4.67 5.65 7.90
CA ALA A 15 -5.25 4.83 6.82
C ALA A 15 -4.79 3.37 6.91
N ILE A 16 -3.52 3.11 7.23
CA ILE A 16 -2.99 1.75 7.44
C ILE A 16 -3.69 1.08 8.61
N VAL A 17 -3.82 1.77 9.76
CA VAL A 17 -4.47 1.20 10.95
C VAL A 17 -5.93 0.85 10.67
N ILE A 18 -6.69 1.78 10.08
CA ILE A 18 -8.10 1.56 9.72
C ILE A 18 -8.22 0.43 8.69
N GLY A 19 -7.34 0.42 7.68
CA GLY A 19 -7.29 -0.61 6.66
C GLY A 19 -7.02 -1.99 7.27
N LEU A 20 -6.06 -2.11 8.17
CA LEU A 20 -5.72 -3.37 8.84
C LEU A 20 -6.87 -3.90 9.68
N ILE A 21 -7.56 -3.03 10.43
CA ILE A 21 -8.77 -3.38 11.18
C ILE A 21 -9.86 -3.90 10.22
N ARG A 22 -10.05 -3.24 9.07
CA ARG A 22 -11.02 -3.65 8.05
C ARG A 22 -10.65 -4.98 7.38
N VAL A 23 -9.38 -5.26 7.12
CA VAL A 23 -8.92 -6.54 6.56
C VAL A 23 -9.22 -7.71 7.48
N ILE A 24 -9.09 -7.52 8.80
CA ILE A 24 -9.38 -8.54 9.81
C ILE A 24 -10.89 -8.74 9.99
N THR A 25 -11.66 -7.66 9.92
CA THR A 25 -13.12 -7.69 10.18
C THR A 25 -13.95 -8.08 8.94
N ALA A 26 -13.44 -7.86 7.73
CA ALA A 26 -14.18 -8.10 6.50
C ALA A 26 -14.48 -9.58 6.26
N LYS A 27 -15.74 -9.90 5.97
CA LYS A 27 -16.22 -11.26 5.69
C LYS A 27 -16.02 -11.66 4.23
N ASP A 28 -16.11 -10.69 3.30
CA ASP A 28 -15.98 -10.94 1.87
C ASP A 28 -14.53 -10.90 1.40
N LEU A 29 -14.13 -11.94 0.65
CA LEU A 29 -12.78 -12.08 0.10
C LEU A 29 -12.41 -10.92 -0.83
N GLY A 30 -13.36 -10.42 -1.63
CA GLY A 30 -13.14 -9.27 -2.51
C GLY A 30 -12.90 -7.96 -1.75
N SER A 31 -13.67 -7.70 -0.69
CA SER A 31 -13.44 -6.53 0.17
C SER A 31 -12.09 -6.60 0.87
N ARG A 32 -11.68 -7.78 1.36
CA ARG A 32 -10.35 -7.98 1.95
C ARG A 32 -9.24 -7.70 0.93
N ALA A 33 -9.42 -8.11 -0.32
CA ALA A 33 -8.44 -7.88 -1.38
C ALA A 33 -8.22 -6.39 -1.66
N VAL A 34 -9.31 -5.64 -1.86
CA VAL A 34 -9.23 -4.19 -2.14
C VAL A 34 -8.65 -3.41 -0.96
N VAL A 35 -9.05 -3.73 0.27
CA VAL A 35 -8.49 -3.05 1.45
C VAL A 35 -7.02 -3.40 1.65
N SER A 36 -6.59 -4.62 1.32
CA SER A 36 -5.18 -5.01 1.37
C SER A 36 -4.33 -4.25 0.34
N ASP A 37 -4.86 -4.00 -0.86
CA ASP A 37 -4.22 -3.17 -1.89
C ASP A 37 -4.05 -1.72 -1.41
N LEU A 38 -5.10 -1.14 -0.80
CA LEU A 38 -5.03 0.18 -0.18
C LEU A 38 -3.93 0.27 0.89
N VAL A 39 -3.85 -0.72 1.79
CA VAL A 39 -2.83 -0.77 2.86
C VAL A 39 -1.43 -0.89 2.26
N TYR A 40 -1.25 -1.70 1.22
CA TYR A 40 0.02 -1.85 0.52
C TYR A 40 0.52 -0.51 -0.04
N PHE A 41 -0.34 0.21 -0.79
CA PHE A 41 0.05 1.51 -1.34
C PHE A 41 0.26 2.59 -0.28
N CYS A 42 -0.46 2.54 0.84
CA CYS A 42 -0.16 3.42 1.97
C CYS A 42 1.24 3.16 2.54
N ALA A 43 1.67 1.90 2.62
CA ALA A 43 3.03 1.55 3.04
C ALA A 43 4.10 2.04 2.05
N VAL A 44 3.85 1.94 0.73
CA VAL A 44 4.73 2.52 -0.31
C VAL A 44 4.79 4.05 -0.18
N GLY A 45 3.68 4.71 0.13
CA GLY A 45 3.65 6.14 0.45
C GLY A 45 4.51 6.49 1.67
N MET A 46 4.49 5.64 2.71
CA MET A 46 5.33 5.80 3.90
C MET A 46 6.82 5.66 3.55
N LEU A 47 7.19 4.71 2.69
CA LEU A 47 8.56 4.57 2.15
C LEU A 47 8.98 5.81 1.37
N THR A 48 8.07 6.42 0.62
CA THR A 48 8.34 7.66 -0.12
C THR A 48 8.67 8.81 0.81
N ILE A 49 7.96 8.94 1.93
CA ILE A 49 8.26 9.94 2.97
C ILE A 49 9.66 9.72 3.55
N ILE A 50 10.05 8.47 3.81
CA ILE A 50 11.40 8.13 4.26
C ILE A 50 12.44 8.50 3.19
N GLY A 51 12.14 8.24 1.91
CA GLY A 51 13.02 8.59 0.78
C GLY A 51 13.32 10.08 0.68
N ILE A 52 12.35 10.94 1.01
CA ILE A 52 12.55 12.40 1.06
C ILE A 52 13.62 12.77 2.11
N HIS A 53 13.68 12.06 3.24
CA HIS A 53 14.62 12.35 4.32
C HIS A 53 16.02 11.76 4.11
N VAL A 54 16.12 10.61 3.45
CA VAL A 54 17.38 9.84 3.34
C VAL A 54 18.20 10.25 2.11
N SER A 55 17.62 10.96 1.13
CA SER A 55 18.30 11.46 -0.09
C SER A 55 19.16 10.40 -0.79
N SER A 56 18.71 9.14 -0.80
CA SER A 56 19.43 8.01 -1.38
C SER A 56 18.71 7.51 -2.63
N SER A 57 19.47 7.29 -3.71
CA SER A 57 18.96 6.71 -4.96
C SER A 57 18.37 5.32 -4.76
N ILE A 58 18.92 4.54 -3.84
CA ILE A 58 18.48 3.18 -3.54
C ILE A 58 17.03 3.17 -3.05
N VAL A 59 16.62 4.18 -2.27
CA VAL A 59 15.26 4.26 -1.74
C VAL A 59 14.27 4.51 -2.87
N LEU A 60 14.64 5.31 -3.87
CA LEU A 60 13.82 5.51 -5.06
C LEU A 60 13.65 4.22 -5.85
N ASP A 61 14.71 3.47 -6.08
CA ASP A 61 14.64 2.18 -6.78
C ASP A 61 13.69 1.21 -6.07
N VAL A 62 13.75 1.16 -4.73
CA VAL A 62 12.84 0.35 -3.92
C VAL A 62 11.39 0.82 -4.05
N ILE A 63 11.13 2.14 -4.06
CA ILE A 63 9.78 2.69 -4.25
C ILE A 63 9.22 2.31 -5.63
N PHE A 64 10.02 2.43 -6.69
CA PHE A 64 9.63 2.05 -8.04
C PHE A 64 9.31 0.55 -8.11
N LEU A 65 10.20 -0.30 -7.61
CA LEU A 65 9.97 -1.75 -7.58
C LEU A 65 8.74 -2.11 -6.75
N ALA A 66 8.56 -1.52 -5.57
CA ALA A 66 7.40 -1.77 -4.72
C ALA A 66 6.09 -1.36 -5.43
N SER A 67 6.04 -0.18 -6.07
CA SER A 67 4.84 0.25 -6.80
C SER A 67 4.45 -0.72 -7.93
N MET A 68 5.42 -1.24 -8.67
CA MET A 68 5.18 -2.23 -9.73
C MET A 68 4.70 -3.56 -9.16
N VAL A 69 5.35 -4.04 -8.09
CA VAL A 69 4.97 -5.28 -7.41
C VAL A 69 3.56 -5.20 -6.82
N GLY A 70 3.16 -4.04 -6.29
CA GLY A 70 1.80 -3.82 -5.79
C GLY A 70 0.73 -4.08 -6.85
N ILE A 71 0.91 -3.50 -8.04
CA ILE A 71 -0.04 -3.70 -9.16
C ILE A 71 -0.10 -5.18 -9.56
N LEU A 72 1.07 -5.83 -9.67
CA LEU A 72 1.13 -7.26 -10.00
C LEU A 72 0.46 -8.13 -8.94
N ALA A 73 0.63 -7.81 -7.66
CA ALA A 73 -0.01 -8.51 -6.56
C ALA A 73 -1.54 -8.41 -6.64
N THR A 74 -2.08 -7.25 -7.00
CA THR A 74 -3.52 -7.02 -7.13
C THR A 74 -4.11 -7.74 -8.34
N ILE A 75 -3.38 -7.81 -9.45
CA ILE A 75 -3.77 -8.66 -10.60
C ILE A 75 -3.76 -10.14 -10.20
N ALA A 76 -2.71 -10.60 -9.53
CA ALA A 76 -2.60 -11.98 -9.08
C ALA A 76 -3.74 -12.36 -8.12
N LEU A 77 -4.06 -11.47 -7.18
CA LEU A 77 -5.15 -11.67 -6.22
C LEU A 77 -6.52 -11.70 -6.92
N SER A 78 -6.73 -10.84 -7.92
CA SER A 78 -7.95 -10.85 -8.74
C SER A 78 -8.11 -12.19 -9.48
N ARG A 79 -7.02 -12.72 -10.04
CA ARG A 79 -7.02 -14.03 -10.72
C ARG A 79 -7.31 -15.19 -9.76
N ILE A 80 -6.77 -15.14 -8.54
CA ILE A 80 -7.05 -16.12 -7.50
C ILE A 80 -8.54 -16.07 -7.13
N LEU A 81 -9.10 -14.87 -6.97
CA LEU A 81 -10.50 -14.69 -6.59
C LEU A 81 -11.48 -15.16 -7.67
N THR A 82 -11.17 -14.90 -8.96
CA THR A 82 -11.98 -15.39 -10.08
C THR A 82 -11.72 -16.85 -10.43
N ARG A 83 -10.89 -17.56 -9.66
CA ARG A 83 -10.45 -18.95 -9.94
C ARG A 83 -9.87 -19.12 -11.34
N GLY A 84 -9.33 -18.06 -11.91
CA GLY A 84 -8.78 -18.02 -13.27
C GLY A 84 -9.82 -18.01 -14.40
N HIS A 85 -11.13 -18.04 -14.08
CA HIS A 85 -12.19 -17.88 -15.07
C HIS A 85 -12.15 -16.43 -15.58
N ARG A 86 -12.15 -16.31 -16.91
CA ARG A 86 -12.03 -15.03 -17.62
C ARG A 86 -13.37 -14.32 -17.70
#